data_AF-A0A255QIS9-F1
#
_entry.id   AF-A0A255QIS9-F1
#
_cell.length_a   1.000
_cell.length_b   1.000
_cell.length_c   1.000
_cell.angle_alpha   90.00
_cell.angle_beta   90.00
_cell.angle_gamma   90.00
#
_symmetry.space_group_name_H-M   'P 1'
#
loop_
_entity.id
_entity.type
_entity.pdbx_description
1 polymer ?
#
loop_
_entity_poly.entity_id
_entity_poly.type
_entity_poly.pdbx_seq_one_letter_code
_entity_poly.pdbx_strand_id
1 'polypeptide(L)'
;MSRSTSPALSHFRLVVHRPGKSSIEHALEDGRSVFLGKSASCGINIEGDGVAEIHCLVDVEGETVSVQDWASDAGTVVNGTNIDDKTALNVGDEIMLGSLRIEVVGQALPKPTPAKVESPVSVKATLPIDTELSSESEAQVDTDSFEPEFTETPQASFDDESEPESALTLPFEDPAASLDQDYDWDPADVDDEIDPEVVALLRAEIDDLRMQLAERDEQLATLSGENDCSVGVPMVPATTTDFAGSDLADRVDALLAELEEHDDRVATLQDLLQAAEVQNQAERDERACLETWVSEIEQRVTQRESELKAEHDALRERLEATCAERDKLQQLLHSAKKRMGGKTVEEELDDETLKELQRRNADLHSQLDEAQKQVAGLSRQVEHLKTDEPENVQSLRAELAKEKADVSRIRFQLSKQLEDIGNVPVAKDQPDREFAYKLKTLREHLREIHEEEKSQRDDKPGTLMGRISNLWKRVGDEY
;
A
#
# COMPACT_ATOMS: atom_id res chain seq x y z
N MET A 1 18.14 1.54 -9.60
CA MET A 1 17.96 0.81 -10.87
C MET A 1 16.55 0.28 -10.90
N SER A 2 15.65 1.01 -11.56
CA SER A 2 14.30 0.53 -11.80
C SER A 2 14.33 -0.79 -12.55
N ARG A 3 13.99 -1.88 -11.86
CA ARG A 3 13.43 -3.04 -12.54
C ARG A 3 11.99 -2.68 -12.84
N SER A 4 11.82 -1.98 -13.97
CA SER A 4 10.58 -2.01 -14.73
C SER A 4 10.36 -3.45 -15.20
N THR A 5 10.02 -4.33 -14.27
CA THR A 5 9.51 -5.66 -14.53
C THR A 5 8.14 -5.42 -15.13
N SER A 6 8.10 -5.25 -16.45
CA SER A 6 6.87 -5.47 -17.21
C SER A 6 6.28 -6.77 -16.68
N PRO A 7 4.97 -6.80 -16.31
CA PRO A 7 4.39 -8.01 -15.74
C PRO A 7 4.71 -9.15 -16.69
N ALA A 8 5.53 -10.09 -16.21
CA ALA A 8 5.79 -11.29 -16.95
C ALA A 8 4.43 -11.97 -17.04
N LEU A 9 3.87 -12.01 -18.26
CA LEU A 9 2.63 -12.72 -18.50
C LEU A 9 2.93 -14.18 -18.12
N SER A 10 2.48 -14.58 -16.93
CA SER A 10 2.57 -15.96 -16.50
C SER A 10 1.79 -16.76 -17.54
N HIS A 11 2.34 -17.89 -17.97
CA HIS A 11 1.84 -18.58 -19.16
C HIS A 11 0.50 -19.32 -18.89
N PHE A 12 -0.22 -18.92 -17.84
CA PHE A 12 -1.47 -19.49 -17.35
C PHE A 12 -2.66 -18.64 -17.78
N ARG A 13 -3.71 -19.34 -18.22
CA ARG A 13 -5.01 -18.80 -18.58
C ARG A 13 -6.09 -19.62 -17.91
N LEU A 14 -7.11 -18.95 -17.38
CA LEU A 14 -8.33 -19.62 -16.93
C LEU A 14 -9.33 -19.63 -18.08
N VAL A 15 -9.73 -20.82 -18.52
CA VAL A 15 -10.75 -21.02 -19.56
C VAL A 15 -12.08 -21.29 -18.89
N VAL A 16 -12.97 -20.30 -18.90
CA VAL A 16 -14.27 -20.35 -18.23
C VAL A 16 -15.33 -20.92 -19.20
N HIS A 17 -15.79 -22.15 -18.96
CA HIS A 17 -16.74 -22.86 -19.80
C HIS A 17 -18.20 -22.55 -19.41
N ARG A 18 -18.83 -21.62 -20.12
CA ARG A 18 -20.23 -21.23 -19.85
C ARG A 18 -21.22 -22.09 -20.65
N PRO A 19 -22.26 -22.67 -20.02
CA PRO A 19 -23.24 -23.50 -20.71
C PRO A 19 -23.99 -22.66 -21.77
N GLY A 20 -23.92 -23.10 -23.03
CA GLY A 20 -24.61 -22.45 -24.16
C GLY A 20 -23.98 -21.16 -24.70
N LYS A 21 -22.80 -20.74 -24.22
CA LYS A 21 -22.02 -19.61 -24.76
C LYS A 21 -20.60 -20.10 -25.14
N SER A 22 -19.83 -19.29 -25.86
CA SER A 22 -18.39 -19.55 -26.01
C SER A 22 -17.66 -19.41 -24.67
N SER A 23 -16.62 -20.22 -24.47
CA SER A 23 -15.69 -20.04 -23.36
C SER A 23 -15.03 -18.66 -23.42
N ILE A 24 -14.63 -18.12 -22.26
CA ILE A 24 -13.77 -16.94 -22.17
C ILE A 24 -12.42 -17.39 -21.64
N GLU A 25 -11.34 -16.90 -22.23
CA GLU A 25 -9.99 -17.03 -21.70
C GLU A 25 -9.63 -15.77 -20.91
N HIS A 26 -9.28 -15.93 -19.64
CA HIS A 26 -8.69 -14.86 -18.83
C HIS A 26 -7.21 -15.17 -18.63
N ALA A 27 -6.32 -14.29 -19.09
CA ALA A 27 -4.89 -14.40 -18.79
C ALA A 27 -4.65 -14.01 -17.33
N LEU A 28 -3.83 -14.78 -16.63
CA LEU A 28 -3.31 -14.39 -15.32
C LEU A 28 -1.99 -13.64 -15.51
N GLU A 29 -1.65 -12.77 -14.55
CA GLU A 29 -0.36 -12.08 -14.50
C GLU A 29 0.44 -12.63 -13.32
N ASP A 30 1.77 -12.69 -13.43
CA ASP A 30 2.64 -13.10 -12.33
C ASP A 30 2.59 -12.08 -11.18
N GLY A 31 2.60 -12.56 -9.93
CA GLY A 31 2.51 -11.73 -8.73
C GLY A 31 1.17 -11.03 -8.54
N ARG A 32 0.07 -11.53 -9.13
CA ARG A 32 -1.28 -11.01 -8.91
C ARG A 32 -2.27 -12.11 -8.49
N SER A 33 -3.01 -11.79 -7.45
CA SER A 33 -4.21 -12.52 -7.05
C SER A 33 -5.47 -11.93 -7.69
N VAL A 34 -6.42 -12.79 -8.04
CA VAL A 34 -7.62 -12.45 -8.81
C VAL A 34 -8.83 -13.13 -8.17
N PHE A 35 -9.78 -12.34 -7.67
CA PHE A 35 -11.06 -12.85 -7.17
C PHE A 35 -11.98 -13.28 -8.32
N LEU A 36 -12.63 -14.43 -8.14
CA LEU A 36 -13.68 -14.95 -9.01
C LEU A 36 -15.00 -15.01 -8.26
N GLY A 37 -16.08 -14.57 -8.89
CA GLY A 37 -17.42 -14.51 -8.29
C GLY A 37 -18.41 -13.73 -9.13
N LYS A 38 -19.66 -13.62 -8.68
CA LYS A 38 -20.73 -12.87 -9.37
C LYS A 38 -20.59 -11.36 -9.29
N SER A 39 -19.86 -10.85 -8.30
CA SER A 39 -19.76 -9.41 -8.06
C SER A 39 -19.02 -8.69 -9.19
N ALA A 40 -19.44 -7.47 -9.50
CA ALA A 40 -18.71 -6.56 -10.38
C ALA A 40 -17.35 -6.11 -9.78
N SER A 41 -17.10 -6.35 -8.49
CA SER A 41 -15.80 -6.14 -7.84
C SER A 41 -14.81 -7.31 -8.02
N CYS A 42 -15.24 -8.46 -8.55
CA CYS A 42 -14.35 -9.57 -8.86
C CYS A 42 -13.58 -9.30 -10.17
N GLY A 43 -12.29 -9.61 -10.19
CA GLY A 43 -11.45 -9.45 -11.39
C GLY A 43 -11.88 -10.36 -12.54
N ILE A 44 -12.50 -11.50 -12.23
CA ILE A 44 -13.21 -12.34 -13.20
C ILE A 44 -14.66 -12.50 -12.72
N ASN A 45 -15.58 -11.78 -13.38
CA ASN A 45 -17.02 -11.90 -13.11
C ASN A 45 -17.58 -13.19 -13.72
N ILE A 46 -18.24 -13.98 -12.88
CA ILE A 46 -18.78 -15.29 -13.20
C ILE A 46 -20.30 -15.35 -12.96
N GLU A 47 -21.06 -15.39 -14.06
CA GLU A 47 -22.50 -15.71 -14.07
C GLU A 47 -22.71 -17.23 -14.02
N GLY A 48 -23.21 -17.77 -12.89
CA GLY A 48 -23.56 -19.18 -12.75
C GLY A 48 -24.45 -19.48 -11.54
N ASP A 49 -25.24 -20.56 -11.61
CA ASP A 49 -25.99 -21.03 -10.44
C ASP A 49 -25.02 -21.68 -9.42
N GLY A 50 -25.25 -21.48 -8.12
CA GLY A 50 -24.35 -21.90 -7.05
C GLY A 50 -23.02 -21.13 -6.90
N VAL A 51 -22.73 -20.11 -7.72
CA VAL A 51 -21.56 -19.23 -7.54
C VAL A 51 -21.90 -18.11 -6.53
N ALA A 52 -20.96 -17.72 -5.66
CA ALA A 52 -21.13 -16.66 -4.66
C ALA A 52 -20.75 -15.26 -5.20
N GLU A 53 -20.99 -14.19 -4.46
CA GLU A 53 -20.61 -12.82 -4.87
C GLU A 53 -19.10 -12.66 -5.00
N ILE A 54 -18.36 -13.13 -4.00
CA ILE A 54 -16.94 -13.46 -4.05
C ILE A 54 -16.88 -14.95 -3.68
N HIS A 55 -16.35 -15.79 -4.56
CA HIS A 55 -16.46 -17.25 -4.40
C HIS A 55 -15.10 -17.89 -4.13
N CYS A 56 -14.07 -17.53 -4.90
CA CYS A 56 -12.71 -17.98 -4.64
C CYS A 56 -11.67 -16.95 -5.08
N LEU A 57 -10.48 -17.07 -4.51
CA LEU A 57 -9.29 -16.32 -4.88
C LEU A 57 -8.34 -17.26 -5.64
N VAL A 58 -7.97 -16.90 -6.87
CA VAL A 58 -6.85 -17.54 -7.57
C VAL A 58 -5.62 -16.65 -7.44
N ASP A 59 -4.51 -17.23 -7.03
CA ASP A 59 -3.28 -16.54 -6.71
C ASP A 59 -2.12 -17.13 -7.53
N VAL A 60 -1.26 -16.26 -8.06
CA VAL A 60 -0.15 -16.63 -8.94
C VAL A 60 1.15 -16.11 -8.38
N GLU A 61 1.93 -17.05 -7.84
CA GLU A 61 3.26 -16.81 -7.28
C GLU A 61 4.28 -17.49 -8.22
N GLY A 62 4.87 -16.73 -9.14
CA GLY A 62 5.88 -17.21 -10.09
C GLY A 62 5.35 -18.28 -11.05
N GLU A 63 5.84 -19.50 -10.90
CA GLU A 63 5.42 -20.67 -11.70
C GLU A 63 4.29 -21.48 -11.04
N THR A 64 3.83 -21.09 -9.85
CA THR A 64 2.76 -21.78 -9.11
C THR A 64 1.45 -20.98 -9.11
N VAL A 65 0.40 -21.61 -9.62
CA VAL A 65 -0.99 -21.14 -9.47
C VAL A 65 -1.59 -21.87 -8.27
N SER A 66 -2.39 -21.17 -7.48
CA SER A 66 -3.16 -21.75 -6.38
C SER A 66 -4.57 -21.18 -6.33
N VAL A 67 -5.50 -21.89 -5.71
CA VAL A 67 -6.86 -21.45 -5.47
C VAL A 67 -7.24 -21.64 -4.01
N GLN A 68 -7.95 -20.67 -3.46
CA GLN A 68 -8.50 -20.70 -2.12
C GLN A 68 -9.99 -20.37 -2.18
N ASP A 69 -10.83 -21.19 -1.56
CA ASP A 69 -12.25 -20.86 -1.41
C ASP A 69 -12.41 -19.64 -0.49
N TRP A 70 -13.32 -18.74 -0.83
CA TRP A 70 -13.57 -17.51 -0.06
C TRP A 70 -14.89 -17.58 0.71
N ALA A 71 -15.05 -18.67 1.47
CA ALA A 71 -16.24 -19.00 2.26
C ALA A 71 -17.53 -19.05 1.41
N SER A 72 -17.49 -19.80 0.31
CA SER A 72 -18.61 -19.89 -0.62
C SER A 72 -19.67 -20.93 -0.20
N ASP A 73 -20.96 -20.61 -0.37
CA ASP A 73 -22.08 -21.48 0.05
C ASP A 73 -22.06 -22.90 -0.56
N ALA A 74 -21.43 -23.05 -1.73
CA ALA A 74 -21.36 -24.31 -2.48
C ALA A 74 -19.99 -25.01 -2.38
N GLY A 75 -18.97 -24.33 -1.86
CA GLY A 75 -17.58 -24.75 -1.91
C GLY A 75 -16.95 -24.68 -3.31
N THR A 76 -15.61 -24.56 -3.33
CA THR A 76 -14.78 -24.68 -4.53
C THR A 76 -14.31 -26.13 -4.68
N VAL A 77 -14.56 -26.74 -5.84
CA VAL A 77 -14.20 -28.14 -6.10
C VAL A 77 -13.10 -28.21 -7.16
N VAL A 78 -11.95 -28.83 -6.84
CA VAL A 78 -10.82 -29.04 -7.76
C VAL A 78 -10.72 -30.52 -8.13
N ASN A 79 -10.77 -30.84 -9.42
CA ASN A 79 -10.71 -32.21 -9.95
C ASN A 79 -11.70 -33.19 -9.29
N GLY A 80 -12.86 -32.68 -8.84
CA GLY A 80 -13.91 -33.46 -8.16
C GLY A 80 -13.74 -33.63 -6.65
N THR A 81 -12.75 -32.98 -6.02
CA THR A 81 -12.56 -32.93 -4.56
C THR A 81 -12.82 -31.51 -4.07
N ASN A 82 -13.61 -31.34 -3.01
CA ASN A 82 -13.79 -30.01 -2.39
C ASN A 82 -12.49 -29.57 -1.74
N ILE A 83 -12.15 -28.28 -1.84
CA ILE A 83 -11.00 -27.71 -1.14
C ILE A 83 -11.44 -26.98 0.13
N ASP A 84 -10.74 -27.25 1.22
CA ASP A 84 -10.96 -26.60 2.51
C ASP A 84 -9.89 -25.52 2.80
N ASP A 85 -8.73 -25.60 2.14
CA ASP A 85 -7.55 -24.73 2.29
C ASP A 85 -6.96 -24.27 0.93
N LYS A 86 -6.03 -23.29 0.95
CA LYS A 86 -5.28 -22.82 -0.25
C LYS A 86 -4.57 -23.99 -0.93
N THR A 87 -5.04 -24.35 -2.12
CA THR A 87 -4.66 -25.58 -2.85
C THR A 87 -3.93 -25.22 -4.15
N ALA A 88 -2.76 -25.84 -4.38
CA ALA A 88 -1.98 -25.63 -5.60
C ALA A 88 -2.62 -26.30 -6.83
N LEU A 89 -2.67 -25.57 -7.94
CA LEU A 89 -3.24 -25.98 -9.23
C LEU A 89 -2.14 -26.29 -10.25
N ASN A 90 -2.45 -27.23 -11.15
CA ASN A 90 -1.62 -27.61 -12.29
C ASN A 90 -2.33 -27.28 -13.60
N VAL A 91 -1.57 -27.21 -14.70
CA VAL A 91 -2.16 -27.12 -16.04
C VAL A 91 -2.96 -28.38 -16.35
N GLY A 92 -4.20 -28.19 -16.78
CA GLY A 92 -5.19 -29.24 -17.03
C GLY A 92 -6.11 -29.55 -15.86
N ASP A 93 -5.92 -28.90 -14.69
CA ASP A 93 -6.83 -29.09 -13.55
C ASP A 93 -8.17 -28.38 -13.80
N GLU A 94 -9.25 -29.06 -13.45
CA GLU A 94 -10.63 -28.60 -13.59
C GLU A 94 -11.13 -28.03 -12.24
N ILE A 95 -11.46 -26.74 -12.22
CA ILE A 95 -12.07 -26.06 -11.08
C ILE A 95 -13.58 -25.95 -11.36
N MET A 96 -14.38 -26.42 -10.43
CA MET A 96 -15.84 -26.38 -10.46
C MET A 96 -16.35 -25.41 -9.40
N LEU A 97 -17.00 -24.34 -9.84
CA LEU A 97 -17.64 -23.32 -8.99
C LEU A 97 -19.15 -23.44 -9.16
N GLY A 98 -19.82 -24.10 -8.21
CA GLY A 98 -21.25 -24.43 -8.31
C GLY A 98 -21.57 -25.21 -9.60
N SER A 99 -22.33 -24.59 -10.51
CA SER A 99 -22.71 -25.17 -11.82
C SER A 99 -21.71 -24.94 -12.96
N LEU A 100 -20.60 -24.23 -12.72
CA LEU A 100 -19.69 -23.78 -13.77
C LEU A 100 -18.32 -24.47 -13.71
N ARG A 101 -17.77 -24.76 -14.90
CA ARG A 101 -16.46 -25.37 -15.11
C ARG A 101 -15.43 -24.33 -15.56
N ILE A 102 -14.24 -24.38 -14.96
CA ILE A 102 -13.07 -23.58 -15.34
C ILE A 102 -11.88 -24.54 -15.52
N GLU A 103 -11.12 -24.39 -16.60
CA GLU A 103 -9.91 -25.18 -16.86
C GLU A 103 -8.66 -24.29 -16.78
N VAL A 104 -7.61 -24.77 -16.10
CA VAL A 104 -6.31 -24.07 -16.04
C VAL A 104 -5.47 -24.47 -17.25
N VAL A 105 -5.26 -23.56 -18.20
CA VAL A 105 -4.52 -23.83 -19.45
C VAL A 105 -3.22 -23.04 -19.50
N GLY A 106 -2.11 -23.67 -19.88
CA GLY A 106 -0.82 -22.99 -20.00
C GLY A 106 0.30 -23.87 -20.55
N GLN A 107 1.54 -23.36 -20.55
CA GLN A 107 2.72 -24.17 -20.82
C GLN A 107 3.29 -24.74 -19.53
N ALA A 108 2.88 -25.95 -19.15
CA ALA A 108 3.60 -26.72 -18.15
C ALA A 108 4.88 -27.31 -18.74
N LEU A 109 6.02 -27.09 -18.07
CA LEU A 109 7.15 -28.01 -18.20
C LEU A 109 6.77 -29.36 -17.55
N PRO A 110 7.16 -30.50 -18.14
CA PRO A 110 6.62 -31.80 -17.75
C PRO A 110 7.10 -32.23 -16.35
N LYS A 111 6.16 -32.43 -15.41
CA LYS A 111 6.42 -33.11 -14.14
C LYS A 111 6.71 -34.61 -14.35
N PRO A 112 7.62 -35.22 -13.57
CA PRO A 112 7.81 -36.67 -13.58
C PRO A 112 6.56 -37.39 -13.06
N THR A 113 6.19 -38.48 -13.73
CA THR A 113 4.94 -39.21 -13.50
C THR A 113 4.98 -40.04 -12.20
N PRO A 114 3.98 -39.95 -11.30
CA PRO A 114 3.78 -40.97 -10.27
C PRO A 114 3.20 -42.23 -10.92
N ALA A 115 4.03 -43.26 -11.09
CA ALA A 115 3.61 -44.52 -11.69
C ALA A 115 2.71 -45.32 -10.74
N LYS A 116 1.44 -45.50 -11.12
CA LYS A 116 0.55 -46.50 -10.51
C LYS A 116 1.05 -47.91 -10.86
N VAL A 117 1.53 -48.67 -9.88
CA VAL A 117 1.70 -50.13 -9.98
C VAL A 117 1.22 -50.80 -8.69
N GLU A 118 0.39 -51.82 -8.84
CA GLU A 118 -0.22 -52.60 -7.76
C GLU A 118 0.74 -53.70 -7.23
N SER A 119 0.50 -54.16 -6.00
CA SER A 119 1.26 -55.22 -5.31
C SER A 119 1.36 -56.53 -6.13
N PRO A 120 2.43 -57.34 -5.99
CA PRO A 120 2.33 -58.45 -5.03
C PRO A 120 3.64 -59.02 -4.39
N VAL A 121 3.51 -59.45 -3.12
CA VAL A 121 4.00 -60.72 -2.51
C VAL A 121 5.51 -61.12 -2.51
N SER A 122 6.08 -61.09 -1.28
CA SER A 122 6.96 -62.09 -0.61
C SER A 122 8.11 -62.84 -1.32
N VAL A 123 9.35 -62.68 -0.81
CA VAL A 123 10.35 -63.78 -0.65
C VAL A 123 11.22 -63.56 0.62
N LYS A 124 11.64 -64.65 1.28
CA LYS A 124 12.50 -64.71 2.49
C LYS A 124 14.01 -64.67 2.19
N ALA A 125 14.81 -64.09 3.09
CA ALA A 125 16.11 -64.58 3.60
C ALA A 125 16.47 -63.75 4.87
N THR A 126 16.86 -64.22 6.08
CA THR A 126 17.42 -65.48 6.62
C THR A 126 18.95 -65.45 6.85
N LEU A 127 19.33 -65.02 8.07
CA LEU A 127 20.45 -65.44 8.96
C LEU A 127 21.88 -64.89 8.69
N PRO A 128 22.89 -65.05 9.60
CA PRO A 128 22.91 -65.53 11.03
C PRO A 128 23.52 -64.51 12.06
N ILE A 129 23.28 -64.55 13.39
CA ILE A 129 23.94 -65.36 14.49
C ILE A 129 25.47 -65.10 14.58
N ASP A 130 26.16 -64.73 15.69
CA ASP A 130 25.94 -64.76 17.18
C ASP A 130 26.63 -63.53 17.89
N THR A 131 26.47 -63.19 19.20
CA THR A 131 27.14 -63.80 20.39
C THR A 131 26.65 -63.17 21.72
N GLU A 132 26.59 -63.96 22.80
CA GLU A 132 26.16 -63.61 24.18
C GLU A 132 27.16 -62.74 25.00
N LEU A 133 26.68 -61.99 26.01
CA LEU A 133 27.01 -62.29 27.43
C LEU A 133 26.09 -61.57 28.44
N SER A 134 25.79 -62.27 29.53
CA SER A 134 25.08 -61.85 30.75
C SER A 134 25.93 -61.02 31.73
N SER A 135 25.29 -60.17 32.56
CA SER A 135 25.42 -60.22 34.03
C SER A 135 24.50 -59.22 34.75
N GLU A 136 24.05 -59.56 35.95
CA GLU A 136 23.18 -58.73 36.80
C GLU A 136 23.89 -57.52 37.45
N SER A 137 23.12 -56.49 37.85
CA SER A 137 23.38 -55.75 39.09
C SER A 137 22.13 -55.04 39.60
N GLU A 138 21.58 -55.52 40.72
CA GLU A 138 20.63 -54.74 41.53
C GLU A 138 21.36 -53.59 42.25
N ALA A 139 20.72 -52.43 42.37
CA ALA A 139 21.06 -51.43 43.38
C ALA A 139 19.80 -50.70 43.83
N GLN A 140 19.60 -50.63 45.14
CA GLN A 140 18.42 -50.06 45.77
C GLN A 140 18.54 -48.54 45.98
N VAL A 141 17.38 -47.88 45.93
CA VAL A 141 16.93 -46.80 46.85
C VAL A 141 17.94 -45.74 47.25
N ASP A 142 17.66 -44.49 46.88
CA ASP A 142 17.53 -43.44 47.90
C ASP A 142 16.37 -42.50 47.55
N THR A 143 15.52 -42.27 48.55
CA THR A 143 14.46 -41.27 48.54
C THR A 143 14.99 -40.00 49.20
N ASP A 144 14.79 -38.83 48.60
CA ASP A 144 14.74 -37.60 49.40
C ASP A 144 13.64 -36.66 48.92
N SER A 145 13.13 -35.89 49.87
CA SER A 145 11.97 -35.02 49.73
C SER A 145 12.31 -33.72 49.01
N PHE A 146 11.37 -33.23 48.21
CA PHE A 146 11.29 -31.80 47.94
C PHE A 146 9.83 -31.35 47.91
N GLU A 147 9.37 -30.76 49.02
CA GLU A 147 8.09 -30.05 49.07
C GLU A 147 8.24 -28.64 48.47
N PRO A 148 7.18 -28.06 47.89
CA PRO A 148 7.25 -26.77 47.21
C PRO A 148 7.13 -25.58 48.17
N GLU A 149 7.96 -24.55 48.00
CA GLU A 149 7.71 -23.25 48.62
C GLU A 149 6.62 -22.50 47.83
N PHE A 150 5.51 -22.25 48.50
CA PHE A 150 4.35 -21.50 48.01
C PHE A 150 4.38 -20.12 48.69
N THR A 151 4.69 -19.05 47.94
CA THR A 151 4.68 -17.69 48.50
C THR A 151 3.34 -17.01 48.23
N GLU A 152 2.58 -16.76 49.29
CA GLU A 152 1.30 -16.07 49.27
C GLU A 152 1.45 -14.58 48.88
N THR A 153 0.54 -14.07 48.06
CA THR A 153 0.18 -12.65 48.02
C THR A 153 -1.32 -12.50 48.30
N PRO A 154 -1.76 -11.61 49.21
CA PRO A 154 -3.13 -11.68 49.72
C PRO A 154 -4.18 -11.11 48.76
N GLN A 155 -5.34 -11.76 48.69
CA GLN A 155 -6.56 -11.14 48.18
C GLN A 155 -7.02 -10.04 49.15
N ALA A 156 -7.35 -8.87 48.62
CA ALA A 156 -8.12 -7.84 49.33
C ALA A 156 -9.58 -7.87 48.85
N SER A 157 -10.50 -7.53 49.77
CA SER A 157 -11.93 -7.80 49.66
C SER A 157 -12.70 -6.81 48.78
N PHE A 158 -13.81 -7.30 48.20
CA PHE A 158 -14.98 -6.48 47.89
C PHE A 158 -15.49 -5.81 49.18
N ASP A 159 -15.86 -4.54 49.07
CA ASP A 159 -16.97 -3.95 49.84
C ASP A 159 -17.71 -2.96 48.93
N ASP A 160 -19.03 -2.92 49.08
CA ASP A 160 -20.01 -2.23 48.25
C ASP A 160 -20.73 -1.19 49.11
N GLU A 161 -20.64 0.11 48.78
CA GLU A 161 -21.59 1.12 49.25
C GLU A 161 -21.88 2.21 48.21
N SER A 162 -23.12 2.68 48.26
CA SER A 162 -23.87 3.48 47.28
C SER A 162 -23.55 4.98 47.21
N GLU A 163 -23.70 5.55 46.01
CA GLU A 163 -24.40 6.81 45.63
C GLU A 163 -25.15 7.55 46.79
N PRO A 164 -25.16 8.90 46.83
CA PRO A 164 -25.81 9.67 45.75
C PRO A 164 -25.26 11.06 45.36
N GLU A 165 -25.64 11.45 44.14
CA GLU A 165 -25.83 12.81 43.58
C GLU A 165 -25.54 14.03 44.50
N SER A 166 -24.69 14.94 44.00
CA SER A 166 -24.86 16.37 44.30
C SER A 166 -24.49 17.25 43.10
N ALA A 167 -25.41 18.11 42.71
CA ALA A 167 -25.25 18.98 41.54
C ALA A 167 -24.26 20.11 41.81
N LEU A 168 -23.28 20.28 40.92
CA LEU A 168 -22.49 21.51 40.81
C LEU A 168 -22.61 22.11 39.41
N THR A 169 -23.30 23.24 39.39
CA THR A 169 -23.42 24.23 38.32
C THR A 169 -22.11 24.46 37.55
N LEU A 170 -22.18 24.40 36.22
CA LEU A 170 -21.18 25.00 35.32
C LEU A 170 -21.33 26.52 35.28
N PRO A 171 -20.31 27.31 35.61
CA PRO A 171 -20.20 28.70 35.19
C PRO A 171 -19.69 28.74 33.74
N PHE A 172 -20.40 29.47 32.88
CA PHE A 172 -19.84 29.94 31.61
C PHE A 172 -18.84 31.07 31.91
N GLU A 173 -17.57 30.90 31.54
CA GLU A 173 -16.55 31.96 31.48
C GLU A 173 -15.75 31.88 30.17
N ASP A 174 -15.00 32.94 29.84
CA ASP A 174 -14.68 33.37 28.48
C ASP A 174 -13.85 32.41 27.58
N PRO A 175 -14.12 32.36 26.26
CA PRO A 175 -13.39 31.53 25.28
C PRO A 175 -12.00 32.08 24.89
N ALA A 176 -11.40 32.92 25.73
CA ALA A 176 -10.11 33.58 25.49
C ALA A 176 -9.00 33.18 26.49
N ALA A 177 -9.28 32.22 27.40
CA ALA A 177 -8.37 31.82 28.47
C ALA A 177 -7.91 30.34 28.40
N SER A 178 -8.26 29.60 27.34
CA SER A 178 -7.99 28.16 27.21
C SER A 178 -6.78 27.82 26.34
N LEU A 179 -5.69 28.61 26.44
CA LEU A 179 -4.46 28.42 25.65
C LEU A 179 -3.18 28.13 26.45
N ASP A 180 -3.31 27.97 27.77
CA ASP A 180 -2.28 27.38 28.63
C ASP A 180 -2.81 26.06 29.21
N GLN A 181 -3.24 25.16 28.32
CA GLN A 181 -3.51 23.78 28.71
C GLN A 181 -2.19 23.02 28.61
N ASP A 182 -1.49 22.94 29.74
CA ASP A 182 -0.25 22.19 29.90
C ASP A 182 -0.47 20.75 29.41
N TYR A 183 -0.02 20.47 28.18
CA TYR A 183 0.35 19.12 27.80
C TYR A 183 1.53 18.75 28.69
N ASP A 184 1.27 17.88 29.67
CA ASP A 184 2.28 17.29 30.54
C ASP A 184 3.10 16.30 29.71
N TRP A 185 3.91 16.86 28.81
CA TRP A 185 4.86 16.15 27.98
C TRP A 185 6.03 15.75 28.88
N ASP A 186 5.92 14.58 29.51
CA ASP A 186 7.05 13.98 30.21
C ASP A 186 8.12 13.61 29.16
N PRO A 187 9.32 14.24 29.19
CA PRO A 187 10.37 13.91 28.24
C PRO A 187 10.93 12.49 28.39
N ALA A 188 10.52 11.75 29.43
CA ALA A 188 10.93 10.37 29.69
C ALA A 188 10.12 9.31 28.92
N ASP A 189 8.94 9.64 28.38
CA ASP A 189 8.07 8.70 27.64
C ASP A 189 8.39 8.63 26.13
N VAL A 190 9.49 9.24 25.69
CA VAL A 190 10.04 9.03 24.34
C VAL A 190 11.04 7.87 24.41
N ASP A 191 10.60 6.66 24.05
CA ASP A 191 11.46 5.49 23.92
C ASP A 191 12.71 5.80 23.04
N ASP A 192 13.90 5.60 23.62
CA ASP A 192 15.20 5.93 23.04
C ASP A 192 15.55 5.04 21.82
N GLU A 193 15.02 5.37 20.63
CA GLU A 193 15.52 4.81 19.36
C GLU A 193 15.52 5.83 18.19
N ILE A 194 15.71 7.12 18.50
CA ILE A 194 16.01 8.14 17.46
C ILE A 194 17.50 8.07 17.11
N ASP A 195 17.80 7.62 15.90
CA ASP A 195 19.17 7.51 15.39
C ASP A 195 19.99 8.81 15.60
N PRO A 196 21.22 8.72 16.16
CA PRO A 196 22.05 9.90 16.42
C PRO A 196 22.45 10.64 15.14
N GLU A 197 22.42 9.95 13.99
CA GLU A 197 22.62 10.54 12.66
C GLU A 197 21.44 11.44 12.26
N VAL A 198 20.19 11.07 12.58
CA VAL A 198 19.00 11.91 12.35
C VAL A 198 19.06 13.17 13.22
N VAL A 199 19.47 13.03 14.50
CA VAL A 199 19.68 14.18 15.39
C VAL A 199 20.79 15.11 14.89
N ALA A 200 21.85 14.55 14.29
CA ALA A 200 22.93 15.35 13.69
C ALA A 200 22.46 16.09 12.43
N LEU A 201 21.68 15.44 11.56
CA LEU A 201 21.09 16.05 10.37
C LEU A 201 20.11 17.18 10.72
N LEU A 202 19.23 16.97 11.71
CA LEU A 202 18.31 18.01 12.18
C LEU A 202 19.04 19.22 12.79
N ARG A 203 20.17 18.99 13.48
CA ARG A 203 21.01 20.09 13.97
C ARG A 203 21.66 20.88 12.84
N ALA A 204 22.16 20.20 11.81
CA ALA A 204 22.71 20.87 10.62
C ALA A 204 21.65 21.71 9.89
N GLU A 205 20.45 21.16 9.69
CA GLU A 205 19.32 21.90 9.07
C GLU A 205 18.92 23.12 9.90
N ILE A 206 18.86 23.01 11.24
CA ILE A 206 18.57 24.14 12.12
C ILE A 206 19.64 25.25 12.00
N ASP A 207 20.92 24.88 11.87
CA ASP A 207 22.00 25.86 11.73
C ASP A 207 22.05 26.50 10.32
N ASP A 208 21.72 25.74 9.26
CA ASP A 208 21.54 26.30 7.90
C ASP A 208 20.32 27.24 7.82
N LEU A 209 19.20 26.89 8.45
CA LEU A 209 18.02 27.76 8.55
C LEU A 209 18.30 29.04 9.34
N ARG A 210 19.12 28.97 10.40
CA ARG A 210 19.60 30.16 11.13
C ARG A 210 20.49 31.05 10.26
N MET A 211 21.35 30.46 9.44
CA MET A 211 22.19 31.21 8.50
C MET A 211 21.33 31.91 7.43
N GLN A 212 20.33 31.22 6.88
CA GLN A 212 19.37 31.82 5.93
C GLN A 212 18.55 32.97 6.56
N LEU A 213 18.11 32.82 7.82
CA LEU A 213 17.41 33.89 8.54
C LEU A 213 18.32 35.11 8.76
N ALA A 214 19.57 34.90 9.20
CA ALA A 214 20.54 35.97 9.38
C ALA A 214 20.84 36.72 8.06
N GLU A 215 20.95 35.99 6.93
CA GLU A 215 21.12 36.59 5.60
C GLU A 215 19.88 37.41 5.19
N ARG A 216 18.66 36.92 5.45
CA ARG A 216 17.44 37.69 5.18
C ARG A 216 17.33 38.93 6.05
N ASP A 217 17.72 38.87 7.32
CA ASP A 217 17.74 40.03 8.21
C ASP A 217 18.77 41.08 7.75
N GLU A 218 19.93 40.66 7.25
CA GLU A 218 20.91 41.56 6.62
C GLU A 218 20.39 42.18 5.30
N GLN A 219 19.72 41.39 4.46
CA GLN A 219 19.04 41.89 3.25
C GLN A 219 17.93 42.91 3.60
N LEU A 220 17.13 42.65 4.64
CA LEU A 220 16.11 43.60 5.12
C LEU A 220 16.73 44.86 5.73
N ALA A 221 17.86 44.74 6.44
CA ALA A 221 18.59 45.88 6.99
C ALA A 221 19.15 46.79 5.87
N THR A 222 19.71 46.22 4.81
CA THR A 222 20.20 47.00 3.65
C THR A 222 19.06 47.72 2.93
N LEU A 223 17.94 47.03 2.66
CA LEU A 223 16.75 47.63 2.03
C LEU A 223 16.08 48.71 2.91
N SER A 224 16.08 48.57 4.24
CA SER A 224 15.56 49.62 5.13
C SER A 224 16.51 50.83 5.21
N GLY A 225 17.83 50.61 5.13
CA GLY A 225 18.85 51.67 5.15
C GLY A 225 18.84 52.56 3.91
N GLU A 226 18.38 52.05 2.76
CA GLU A 226 18.21 52.84 1.53
C GLU A 226 16.95 53.72 1.54
N ASN A 227 16.02 53.51 2.48
CA ASN A 227 14.73 54.20 2.48
C ASN A 227 14.72 55.53 3.27
N ASP A 228 15.85 55.91 3.89
CA ASP A 228 16.03 57.18 4.64
C ASP A 228 16.54 58.33 3.75
N CYS A 229 16.14 58.37 2.48
CA CYS A 229 16.35 59.52 1.60
C CYS A 229 15.27 60.60 1.83
N SER A 230 15.57 61.55 2.72
CA SER A 230 14.76 62.75 2.96
C SER A 230 14.28 63.44 1.65
N VAL A 231 12.98 63.38 1.38
CA VAL A 231 12.38 63.95 0.15
C VAL A 231 12.29 65.47 0.27
N GLY A 232 13.34 66.16 -0.18
CA GLY A 232 13.28 67.59 -0.47
C GLY A 232 12.38 67.85 -1.68
N VAL A 233 11.16 68.33 -1.45
CA VAL A 233 10.19 68.64 -2.52
C VAL A 233 10.72 69.75 -3.44
N PRO A 234 10.92 69.50 -4.75
CA PRO A 234 11.24 70.55 -5.71
C PRO A 234 9.97 71.33 -6.05
N MET A 235 9.97 72.64 -5.81
CA MET A 235 8.84 73.50 -6.16
C MET A 235 8.81 73.77 -7.68
N VAL A 236 7.85 73.15 -8.38
CA VAL A 236 7.59 73.37 -9.81
C VAL A 236 6.72 74.62 -10.00
N PRO A 237 7.05 75.55 -10.92
CA PRO A 237 6.25 76.74 -11.15
C PRO A 237 4.97 76.44 -11.94
N ALA A 238 3.88 77.11 -11.58
CA ALA A 238 2.57 76.92 -12.20
C ALA A 238 2.51 77.52 -13.62
N THR A 239 2.32 76.65 -14.63
CA THR A 239 1.86 77.03 -15.97
C THR A 239 0.89 75.97 -16.52
N THR A 240 -0.13 76.45 -17.24
CA THR A 240 -1.14 75.68 -18.01
C THR A 240 -2.03 74.68 -17.24
N THR A 241 -3.27 75.09 -16.98
CA THR A 241 -4.35 74.26 -16.39
C THR A 241 -4.97 73.22 -17.34
N ASP A 242 -4.57 73.21 -18.61
CA ASP A 242 -5.21 72.36 -19.64
C ASP A 242 -4.52 70.99 -19.84
N PHE A 243 -3.36 70.76 -19.20
CA PHE A 243 -2.67 69.46 -19.21
C PHE A 243 -3.01 68.58 -18.00
N ALA A 244 -3.35 69.18 -16.85
CA ALA A 244 -3.66 68.44 -15.62
C ALA A 244 -4.90 67.52 -15.73
N GLY A 245 -5.74 67.70 -16.76
CA GLY A 245 -6.88 66.84 -17.05
C GLY A 245 -6.52 65.52 -17.72
N SER A 246 -5.52 65.48 -18.60
CA SER A 246 -5.06 64.22 -19.22
C SER A 246 -4.25 63.41 -18.23
N ASP A 247 -3.30 64.03 -17.54
CA ASP A 247 -2.42 63.32 -16.58
C ASP A 247 -3.22 62.69 -15.42
N LEU A 248 -4.37 63.30 -15.06
CA LEU A 248 -5.30 62.72 -14.09
C LEU A 248 -6.17 61.61 -14.69
N ALA A 249 -6.59 61.72 -15.96
CA ALA A 249 -7.31 60.66 -16.65
C ALA A 249 -6.42 59.42 -16.84
N ASP A 250 -5.20 59.60 -17.37
CA ASP A 250 -4.20 58.54 -17.54
C ASP A 250 -3.88 57.84 -16.21
N ARG A 251 -3.85 58.58 -15.09
CA ARG A 251 -3.66 58.02 -13.75
C ARG A 251 -4.90 57.31 -13.22
N VAL A 252 -6.11 57.76 -13.55
CA VAL A 252 -7.36 57.04 -13.22
C VAL A 252 -7.44 55.73 -14.03
N ASP A 253 -7.10 55.76 -15.31
CA ASP A 253 -7.06 54.57 -16.16
C ASP A 253 -6.00 53.57 -15.68
N ALA A 254 -4.83 54.04 -15.23
CA ALA A 254 -3.83 53.19 -14.57
C ALA A 254 -4.36 52.56 -13.27
N LEU A 255 -5.03 53.33 -12.40
CA LEU A 255 -5.64 52.81 -11.16
C LEU A 255 -6.80 51.83 -11.42
N LEU A 256 -7.53 51.99 -12.54
CA LEU A 256 -8.56 51.04 -12.96
C LEU A 256 -7.94 49.73 -13.47
N ALA A 257 -6.83 49.79 -14.21
CA ALA A 257 -6.09 48.60 -14.62
C ALA A 257 -5.42 47.88 -13.43
N GLU A 258 -4.88 48.62 -12.46
CA GLU A 258 -4.40 48.06 -11.19
C GLU A 258 -5.54 47.39 -10.41
N LEU A 259 -6.73 47.99 -10.36
CA LEU A 259 -7.90 47.41 -9.71
C LEU A 259 -8.37 46.13 -10.41
N GLU A 260 -8.43 46.10 -11.74
CA GLU A 260 -8.76 44.91 -12.54
C GLU A 260 -7.75 43.78 -12.29
N GLU A 261 -6.44 44.07 -12.25
CA GLU A 261 -5.43 43.08 -11.89
C GLU A 261 -5.57 42.59 -10.43
N HIS A 262 -5.99 43.46 -9.50
CA HIS A 262 -6.28 43.08 -8.13
C HIS A 262 -7.53 42.20 -8.00
N ASP A 263 -8.60 42.50 -8.74
CA ASP A 263 -9.82 41.69 -8.77
C ASP A 263 -9.55 40.29 -9.39
N ASP A 264 -8.76 40.21 -10.47
CA ASP A 264 -8.29 38.94 -11.05
C ASP A 264 -7.44 38.13 -10.06
N ARG A 265 -6.50 38.78 -9.34
CA ARG A 265 -5.72 38.13 -8.27
C ARG A 265 -6.61 37.61 -7.15
N VAL A 266 -7.62 38.37 -6.74
CA VAL A 266 -8.59 37.94 -5.70
C VAL A 266 -9.42 36.75 -6.20
N ALA A 267 -9.86 36.75 -7.46
CA ALA A 267 -10.59 35.62 -8.05
C ALA A 267 -9.73 34.34 -8.08
N THR A 268 -8.47 34.42 -8.53
CA THR A 268 -7.57 33.24 -8.52
C THR A 268 -7.28 32.72 -7.11
N LEU A 269 -7.18 33.60 -6.11
CA LEU A 269 -7.03 33.20 -4.70
C LEU A 269 -8.31 32.54 -4.15
N GLN A 270 -9.50 32.99 -4.55
CA GLN A 270 -10.77 32.35 -4.20
C GLN A 270 -10.89 30.95 -4.81
N ASP A 271 -10.55 30.79 -6.10
CA ASP A 271 -10.54 29.49 -6.78
C ASP A 271 -9.55 28.50 -6.11
N LEU A 272 -8.35 28.97 -5.76
CA LEU A 272 -7.35 28.16 -5.04
C LEU A 272 -7.80 27.78 -3.63
N LEU A 273 -8.45 28.70 -2.91
CA LEU A 273 -9.01 28.43 -1.58
C LEU A 273 -10.14 27.39 -1.68
N GLN A 274 -11.05 27.54 -2.64
CA GLN A 274 -12.14 26.58 -2.86
C GLN A 274 -11.60 25.20 -3.26
N ALA A 275 -10.56 25.13 -4.11
CA ALA A 275 -9.90 23.87 -4.45
C ALA A 275 -9.25 23.21 -3.22
N ALA A 276 -8.60 24.00 -2.35
CA ALA A 276 -8.03 23.52 -1.10
C ALA A 276 -9.12 23.06 -0.10
N GLU A 277 -10.25 23.74 0.00
CA GLU A 277 -11.39 23.30 0.82
C GLU A 277 -11.96 21.96 0.33
N VAL A 278 -12.14 21.79 -0.98
CA VAL A 278 -12.59 20.53 -1.59
C VAL A 278 -11.59 19.40 -1.35
N GLN A 279 -10.28 19.65 -1.48
CA GLN A 279 -9.26 18.64 -1.16
C GLN A 279 -9.29 18.26 0.32
N ASN A 280 -9.34 19.25 1.23
CA ASN A 280 -9.44 18.99 2.67
C ASN A 280 -10.73 18.23 3.04
N GLN A 281 -11.82 18.42 2.30
CA GLN A 281 -13.04 17.64 2.51
C GLN A 281 -12.87 16.20 2.01
N ALA A 282 -12.30 15.99 0.82
CA ALA A 282 -12.01 14.65 0.31
C ALA A 282 -11.09 13.86 1.26
N GLU A 283 -10.03 14.49 1.80
CA GLU A 283 -9.16 13.87 2.80
C GLU A 283 -9.88 13.52 4.11
N ARG A 284 -10.91 14.27 4.51
CA ARG A 284 -11.75 13.93 5.67
C ARG A 284 -12.71 12.78 5.38
N ASP A 285 -13.32 12.78 4.20
CA ASP A 285 -14.22 11.72 3.76
C ASP A 285 -13.46 10.38 3.62
N GLU A 286 -12.23 10.41 3.08
CA GLU A 286 -11.31 9.25 3.03
C GLU A 286 -10.96 8.74 4.45
N ARG A 287 -10.63 9.63 5.38
CA ARG A 287 -10.37 9.25 6.79
C ARG A 287 -11.59 8.62 7.44
N ALA A 288 -12.79 9.18 7.26
CA ALA A 288 -14.03 8.61 7.80
C ALA A 288 -14.35 7.22 7.22
N CYS A 289 -14.06 7.00 5.93
CA CYS A 289 -14.16 5.67 5.33
C CYS A 289 -13.14 4.68 5.94
N LEU A 290 -11.89 5.11 6.16
CA LEU A 290 -10.86 4.29 6.81
C LEU A 290 -11.22 3.97 8.28
N GLU A 291 -11.69 4.95 9.06
CA GLU A 291 -12.17 4.75 10.44
C GLU A 291 -13.32 3.75 10.50
N THR A 292 -14.23 3.78 9.53
CA THR A 292 -15.33 2.80 9.41
C THR A 292 -14.79 1.39 9.15
N TRP A 293 -13.83 1.24 8.23
CA TRP A 293 -13.20 -0.05 7.93
C TRP A 293 -12.36 -0.58 9.10
N VAL A 294 -11.60 0.28 9.78
CA VAL A 294 -10.84 -0.10 11.00
C VAL A 294 -11.80 -0.59 12.07
N SER A 295 -12.91 0.13 12.32
CA SER A 295 -13.94 -0.29 13.28
C SER A 295 -14.55 -1.66 12.94
N GLU A 296 -14.82 -1.94 11.65
CA GLU A 296 -15.30 -3.26 11.21
C GLU A 296 -14.23 -4.36 11.41
N ILE A 297 -12.97 -4.06 11.11
CA ILE A 297 -11.85 -5.00 11.31
C ILE A 297 -11.68 -5.30 12.80
N GLU A 298 -11.69 -4.30 13.68
CA GLU A 298 -11.61 -4.46 15.14
C GLU A 298 -12.79 -5.30 15.67
N GLN A 299 -14.01 -5.05 15.19
CA GLN A 299 -15.18 -5.87 15.53
C GLN A 299 -15.00 -7.33 15.08
N ARG A 300 -14.47 -7.57 13.88
CA ARG A 300 -14.23 -8.94 13.36
C ARG A 300 -13.08 -9.66 14.06
N VAL A 301 -12.04 -8.93 14.49
CA VAL A 301 -10.94 -9.47 15.30
C VAL A 301 -11.43 -9.83 16.69
N THR A 302 -12.14 -8.95 17.38
CA THR A 302 -12.71 -9.22 18.70
C THR A 302 -13.73 -10.37 18.68
N GLN A 303 -14.55 -10.48 17.62
CA GLN A 303 -15.41 -11.64 17.41
C GLN A 303 -14.60 -12.94 17.29
N ARG A 304 -13.60 -13.00 16.40
CA ARG A 304 -12.75 -14.19 16.22
C ARG A 304 -11.99 -14.57 17.48
N GLU A 305 -11.49 -13.59 18.23
CA GLU A 305 -10.90 -13.83 19.55
C GLU A 305 -11.89 -14.47 20.52
N SER A 306 -13.16 -14.05 20.51
CA SER A 306 -14.19 -14.63 21.38
C SER A 306 -14.54 -16.06 20.98
N GLU A 307 -14.57 -16.35 19.67
CA GLU A 307 -14.76 -17.69 19.11
C GLU A 307 -13.59 -18.62 19.51
N LEU A 308 -12.34 -18.19 19.29
CA LEU A 308 -11.14 -18.96 19.67
C LEU A 308 -11.03 -19.17 21.19
N LYS A 309 -11.43 -18.19 22.02
CA LYS A 309 -11.49 -18.34 23.48
C LYS A 309 -12.54 -19.39 23.87
N ALA A 310 -13.72 -19.36 23.26
CA ALA A 310 -14.77 -20.37 23.49
C ALA A 310 -14.36 -21.78 23.03
N GLU A 311 -13.71 -21.92 21.88
CA GLU A 311 -13.15 -23.21 21.42
C GLU A 311 -12.07 -23.73 22.37
N HIS A 312 -11.15 -22.87 22.79
CA HIS A 312 -10.12 -23.22 23.76
C HIS A 312 -10.72 -23.70 25.09
N ASP A 313 -11.73 -23.00 25.61
CA ASP A 313 -12.39 -23.37 26.86
C ASP A 313 -13.21 -24.66 26.73
N ALA A 314 -13.87 -24.90 25.59
CA ALA A 314 -14.54 -26.18 25.31
C ALA A 314 -13.54 -27.35 25.22
N LEU A 315 -12.35 -27.13 24.65
CA LEU A 315 -11.28 -28.13 24.63
C LEU A 315 -10.70 -28.37 26.04
N ARG A 316 -10.54 -27.31 26.84
CA ARG A 316 -10.13 -27.41 28.26
C ARG A 316 -11.14 -28.21 29.08
N GLU A 317 -12.43 -27.90 29.00
CA GLU A 317 -13.50 -28.66 29.69
C GLU A 317 -13.49 -30.13 29.27
N ARG A 318 -13.31 -30.42 27.97
CA ARG A 318 -13.20 -31.80 27.48
C ARG A 318 -11.97 -32.53 28.04
N LEU A 319 -10.82 -31.86 28.14
CA LEU A 319 -9.63 -32.43 28.77
C LEU A 319 -9.87 -32.72 30.25
N GLU A 320 -10.44 -31.77 31.00
CA GLU A 320 -10.79 -31.93 32.41
C GLU A 320 -11.77 -33.10 32.62
N ALA A 321 -12.79 -33.24 31.75
CA ALA A 321 -13.71 -34.38 31.78
C ALA A 321 -12.97 -35.72 31.58
N THR A 322 -12.08 -35.83 30.58
CA THR A 322 -11.30 -37.06 30.36
C THR A 322 -10.31 -37.36 31.49
N CYS A 323 -9.72 -36.34 32.12
CA CYS A 323 -8.91 -36.49 33.32
C CYS A 323 -9.75 -37.00 34.50
N ALA A 324 -10.95 -36.45 34.72
CA ALA A 324 -11.86 -36.91 35.76
C ALA A 324 -12.34 -38.35 35.53
N GLU A 325 -12.54 -38.77 34.27
CA GLU A 325 -12.82 -40.18 33.92
C GLU A 325 -11.63 -41.10 34.19
N ARG A 326 -10.42 -40.72 33.76
CA ARG A 326 -9.17 -41.42 34.07
C ARG A 326 -9.00 -41.61 35.58
N ASP A 327 -9.21 -40.56 36.37
CA ASP A 327 -8.98 -40.58 37.81
C ASP A 327 -10.03 -41.44 38.53
N LYS A 328 -11.30 -41.43 38.08
CA LYS A 328 -12.32 -42.39 38.54
C LYS A 328 -11.90 -43.83 38.23
N LEU A 329 -11.41 -44.11 37.02
CA LEU A 329 -10.95 -45.45 36.65
C LEU A 329 -9.72 -45.89 37.46
N GLN A 330 -8.76 -45.00 37.72
CA GLN A 330 -7.62 -45.26 38.59
C GLN A 330 -8.03 -45.53 40.04
N GLN A 331 -8.98 -44.76 40.59
CA GLN A 331 -9.55 -45.00 41.91
C GLN A 331 -10.29 -46.35 41.98
N LEU A 332 -11.06 -46.70 40.96
CA LEU A 332 -11.72 -48.01 40.86
C LEU A 332 -10.69 -49.15 40.82
N LEU A 333 -9.66 -49.05 39.98
CA LEU A 333 -8.55 -50.02 39.90
C LEU A 333 -7.79 -50.12 41.22
N HIS A 334 -7.49 -49.01 41.90
CA HIS A 334 -6.83 -49.02 43.21
C HIS A 334 -7.72 -49.69 44.26
N SER A 335 -9.04 -49.40 44.27
CA SER A 335 -10.00 -50.05 45.16
C SER A 335 -10.17 -51.55 44.87
N ALA A 336 -10.03 -51.97 43.61
CA ALA A 336 -10.08 -53.36 43.18
C ALA A 336 -8.79 -54.08 43.60
N LYS A 337 -7.61 -53.51 43.32
CA LYS A 337 -6.30 -54.01 43.78
C LYS A 337 -6.26 -54.17 45.31
N LYS A 338 -6.80 -53.20 46.06
CA LYS A 338 -6.92 -53.26 47.52
C LYS A 338 -7.90 -54.34 48.00
N ARG A 339 -8.99 -54.60 47.27
CA ARG A 339 -9.92 -55.72 47.52
C ARG A 339 -9.33 -57.09 47.17
N MET A 340 -8.52 -57.17 46.12
CA MET A 340 -7.81 -58.39 45.69
C MET A 340 -6.59 -58.71 46.57
N GLY A 341 -6.14 -57.76 47.40
CA GLY A 341 -5.53 -58.04 48.69
C GLY A 341 -4.33 -58.99 48.68
N GLY A 342 -3.41 -58.83 47.74
CA GLY A 342 -2.15 -59.60 47.72
C GLY A 342 -2.26 -61.05 47.25
N LYS A 343 -3.40 -61.47 46.69
CA LYS A 343 -3.40 -62.64 45.80
C LYS A 343 -2.73 -62.23 44.49
N THR A 344 -1.75 -63.00 44.03
CA THR A 344 -0.97 -62.74 42.82
C THR A 344 -1.86 -62.74 41.58
N VAL A 345 -2.16 -61.54 41.07
CA VAL A 345 -2.98 -61.31 39.87
C VAL A 345 -2.26 -61.73 38.57
N GLU A 346 -0.99 -62.15 38.68
CA GLU A 346 -0.17 -62.70 37.59
C GLU A 346 -0.72 -63.99 36.96
N GLU A 347 -1.71 -64.66 37.57
CA GLU A 347 -2.37 -65.86 37.02
C GLU A 347 -3.77 -65.61 36.43
N GLU A 348 -4.38 -64.43 36.59
CA GLU A 348 -5.77 -64.15 36.12
C GLU A 348 -5.91 -62.86 35.27
N LEU A 349 -4.83 -62.17 34.95
CA LEU A 349 -4.81 -61.29 33.77
C LEU A 349 -4.34 -62.13 32.59
N ASP A 350 -5.28 -62.48 31.71
CA ASP A 350 -4.99 -63.26 30.51
C ASP A 350 -3.81 -62.62 29.76
N ASP A 351 -2.79 -63.43 29.48
CA ASP A 351 -1.51 -63.05 28.87
C ASP A 351 -1.69 -62.36 27.50
N GLU A 352 -2.88 -62.48 26.92
CA GLU A 352 -3.37 -61.76 25.73
C GLU A 352 -3.75 -60.30 26.02
N THR A 353 -4.46 -60.02 27.12
CA THR A 353 -4.86 -58.65 27.52
C THR A 353 -3.65 -57.78 27.88
N LEU A 354 -2.64 -58.37 28.51
CA LEU A 354 -1.38 -57.69 28.81
C LEU A 354 -0.65 -57.30 27.52
N LYS A 355 -0.60 -58.20 26.53
CA LYS A 355 -0.01 -57.96 25.21
C LYS A 355 -0.80 -56.92 24.40
N GLU A 356 -2.13 -56.92 24.50
CA GLU A 356 -2.97 -55.91 23.85
C GLU A 356 -2.76 -54.52 24.46
N LEU A 357 -2.65 -54.40 25.79
CA LEU A 357 -2.29 -53.15 26.46
C LEU A 357 -0.86 -52.68 26.15
N GLN A 358 0.12 -53.59 26.10
CA GLN A 358 1.49 -53.28 25.68
C GLN A 358 1.53 -52.78 24.23
N ARG A 359 0.79 -53.44 23.32
CA ARG A 359 0.66 -53.02 21.92
C ARG A 359 0.00 -51.64 21.82
N ARG A 360 -1.09 -51.41 22.55
CA ARG A 360 -1.79 -50.12 22.54
C ARG A 360 -0.93 -48.98 23.10
N ASN A 361 -0.11 -49.23 24.12
CA ASN A 361 0.89 -48.25 24.58
C ASN A 361 1.97 -47.99 23.53
N ALA A 362 2.47 -49.02 22.83
CA ALA A 362 3.43 -48.84 21.74
C ALA A 362 2.84 -48.04 20.57
N ASP A 363 1.58 -48.31 20.19
CA ASP A 363 0.85 -47.57 19.16
C ASP A 363 0.63 -46.09 19.59
N LEU A 364 0.29 -45.83 20.86
CA LEU A 364 0.15 -44.48 21.41
C LEU A 364 1.48 -43.72 21.47
N HIS A 365 2.58 -44.38 21.84
CA HIS A 365 3.91 -43.78 21.77
C HIS A 365 4.30 -43.45 20.33
N SER A 366 4.03 -44.34 19.37
CA SER A 366 4.27 -44.04 17.95
C SER A 366 3.43 -42.86 17.46
N GLN A 367 2.17 -42.72 17.89
CA GLN A 367 1.32 -41.57 17.55
C GLN A 367 1.83 -40.27 18.20
N LEU A 368 2.34 -40.33 19.43
CA LEU A 368 2.93 -39.19 20.11
C LEU A 368 4.24 -38.75 19.43
N ASP A 369 5.08 -39.68 19.01
CA ASP A 369 6.29 -39.39 18.21
C ASP A 369 5.94 -38.80 16.82
N GLU A 370 4.88 -39.29 16.18
CA GLU A 370 4.37 -38.76 14.90
C GLU A 370 3.88 -37.32 15.07
N ALA A 371 3.05 -37.07 16.09
CA ALA A 371 2.54 -35.73 16.41
C ALA A 371 3.67 -34.77 16.81
N GLN A 372 4.67 -35.20 17.58
CA GLN A 372 5.84 -34.39 17.91
C GLN A 372 6.67 -34.02 16.66
N LYS A 373 6.82 -34.94 15.69
CA LYS A 373 7.45 -34.62 14.39
C LYS A 373 6.63 -33.62 13.59
N GLN A 374 5.30 -33.72 13.60
CA GLN A 374 4.42 -32.75 12.94
C GLN A 374 4.53 -31.37 13.57
N VAL A 375 4.46 -31.26 14.90
CA VAL A 375 4.66 -29.99 15.63
C VAL A 375 6.04 -29.41 15.35
N ALA A 376 7.11 -30.21 15.39
CA ALA A 376 8.46 -29.74 15.04
C ALA A 376 8.60 -29.32 13.56
N GLY A 377 7.84 -29.94 12.64
CA GLY A 377 7.74 -29.53 11.24
C GLY A 377 7.07 -28.18 11.08
N LEU A 378 5.89 -28.00 11.69
CA LEU A 378 5.14 -26.74 11.70
C LEU A 378 5.95 -25.61 12.38
N SER A 379 6.62 -25.88 13.49
CA SER A 379 7.48 -24.89 14.16
C SER A 379 8.61 -24.39 13.24
N ARG A 380 9.26 -25.28 12.47
CA ARG A 380 10.27 -24.89 11.48
C ARG A 380 9.69 -24.10 10.31
N GLN A 381 8.48 -24.42 9.86
CA GLN A 381 7.79 -23.64 8.83
C GLN A 381 7.47 -22.23 9.33
N VAL A 382 6.99 -22.10 10.58
CA VAL A 382 6.75 -20.80 11.22
C VAL A 382 8.06 -20.02 11.43
N GLU A 383 9.15 -20.68 11.81
CA GLU A 383 10.47 -20.05 11.95
C GLU A 383 11.02 -19.56 10.61
N HIS A 384 10.89 -20.38 9.55
CA HIS A 384 11.28 -20.02 8.18
C HIS A 384 10.45 -18.84 7.64
N LEU A 385 9.12 -18.84 7.79
CA LEU A 385 8.30 -17.69 7.40
C LEU A 385 8.69 -16.43 8.18
N LYS A 386 8.99 -16.54 9.47
CA LYS A 386 9.47 -15.43 10.31
C LYS A 386 10.86 -14.89 9.93
N THR A 387 11.72 -15.66 9.27
CA THR A 387 12.99 -15.15 8.72
C THR A 387 12.83 -14.62 7.29
N ASP A 388 11.99 -15.25 6.48
CA ASP A 388 11.84 -14.93 5.06
C ASP A 388 11.01 -13.65 4.85
N GLU A 389 9.97 -13.41 5.67
CA GLU A 389 9.20 -12.16 5.62
C GLU A 389 10.07 -10.90 5.84
N PRO A 390 10.88 -10.78 6.91
CA PRO A 390 11.72 -9.61 7.10
C PRO A 390 12.86 -9.52 6.06
N GLU A 391 13.43 -10.62 5.58
CA GLU A 391 14.42 -10.58 4.49
C GLU A 391 13.80 -10.06 3.18
N ASN A 392 12.60 -10.53 2.84
CA ASN A 392 11.86 -10.06 1.68
C ASN A 392 11.51 -8.57 1.81
N VAL A 393 10.96 -8.14 2.95
CA VAL A 393 10.65 -6.72 3.24
C VAL A 393 11.91 -5.84 3.21
N GLN A 394 13.05 -6.31 3.74
CA GLN A 394 14.32 -5.60 3.64
C GLN A 394 14.80 -5.49 2.18
N SER A 395 14.66 -6.55 1.38
CA SER A 395 15.01 -6.53 -0.04
C SER A 395 14.18 -5.51 -0.83
N LEU A 396 12.86 -5.50 -0.61
CA LEU A 396 11.92 -4.56 -1.24
C LEU A 396 12.20 -3.11 -0.81
N ARG A 397 12.48 -2.87 0.48
CA ARG A 397 12.93 -1.55 0.97
C ARG A 397 14.22 -1.09 0.28
N ALA A 398 15.18 -2.01 0.08
CA ALA A 398 16.44 -1.71 -0.60
C ALA A 398 16.25 -1.47 -2.12
N GLU A 399 15.30 -2.13 -2.78
CA GLU A 399 14.95 -1.83 -4.17
C GLU A 399 14.25 -0.46 -4.30
N LEU A 400 13.26 -0.18 -3.45
CA LEU A 400 12.55 1.10 -3.40
C LEU A 400 13.52 2.27 -3.11
N ALA A 401 14.53 2.06 -2.25
CA ALA A 401 15.61 3.04 -2.03
C ALA A 401 16.47 3.27 -3.30
N LYS A 402 16.79 2.21 -4.06
CA LYS A 402 17.52 2.33 -5.35
C LYS A 402 16.69 3.02 -6.42
N GLU A 403 15.36 2.86 -6.42
CA GLU A 403 14.47 3.58 -7.34
C GLU A 403 14.34 5.06 -6.96
N LYS A 404 14.15 5.36 -5.66
CA LYS A 404 14.20 6.75 -5.16
C LYS A 404 15.52 7.45 -5.53
N ALA A 405 16.65 6.75 -5.41
CA ALA A 405 17.96 7.30 -5.80
C ALA A 405 18.07 7.58 -7.33
N ASP A 406 17.54 6.69 -8.17
CA ASP A 406 17.47 6.92 -9.63
C ASP A 406 16.55 8.09 -9.97
N VAL A 407 15.36 8.18 -9.36
CA VAL A 407 14.42 9.29 -9.55
C VAL A 407 15.05 10.61 -9.12
N SER A 408 15.76 10.66 -7.99
CA SER A 408 16.51 11.84 -7.56
C SER A 408 17.63 12.21 -8.54
N ARG A 409 18.35 11.23 -9.11
CA ARG A 409 19.35 11.48 -10.17
C ARG A 409 18.71 12.02 -11.45
N ILE A 410 17.55 11.49 -11.86
CA ILE A 410 16.80 11.98 -13.03
C ILE A 410 16.27 13.40 -12.76
N ARG A 411 15.71 13.66 -11.57
CA ARG A 411 15.30 15.02 -11.15
C ARG A 411 16.46 16.00 -11.18
N PHE A 412 17.64 15.62 -10.68
CA PHE A 412 18.84 16.45 -10.76
C PHE A 412 19.29 16.70 -12.21
N GLN A 413 19.26 15.68 -13.08
CA GLN A 413 19.58 15.85 -14.50
C GLN A 413 18.59 16.77 -15.22
N LEU A 414 17.29 16.64 -14.94
CA LEU A 414 16.25 17.53 -15.48
C LEU A 414 16.37 18.95 -14.94
N SER A 415 16.63 19.11 -13.64
CA SER A 415 16.89 20.41 -13.02
C SER A 415 18.11 21.09 -13.64
N LYS A 416 19.19 20.34 -13.88
CA LYS A 416 20.36 20.85 -14.60
C LYS A 416 20.05 21.20 -16.06
N GLN A 417 19.25 20.41 -16.77
CA GLN A 417 18.83 20.74 -18.14
C GLN A 417 17.96 22.00 -18.18
N LEU A 418 17.09 22.20 -17.17
CA LEU A 418 16.31 23.44 -17.02
C LEU A 418 17.21 24.63 -16.69
N GLU A 419 18.25 24.45 -15.86
CA GLU A 419 19.27 25.45 -15.59
C GLU A 419 20.08 25.78 -16.86
N ASP A 420 20.55 24.78 -17.61
CA ASP A 420 21.26 24.97 -18.88
C ASP A 420 20.38 25.69 -19.94
N ILE A 421 19.05 25.48 -19.92
CA ILE A 421 18.08 26.20 -20.77
C ILE A 421 17.85 27.64 -20.27
N GLY A 422 17.74 27.86 -18.96
CA GLY A 422 17.60 29.18 -18.36
C GLY A 422 18.88 30.03 -18.46
N ASN A 423 20.03 29.37 -18.53
CA ASN A 423 21.37 29.96 -18.64
C ASN A 423 21.87 30.01 -20.09
N VAL A 424 20.99 29.81 -21.09
CA VAL A 424 21.27 30.18 -22.49
C VAL A 424 21.50 31.69 -22.52
N PRO A 425 22.73 32.17 -22.81
CA PRO A 425 22.96 33.61 -22.88
C PRO A 425 22.11 34.15 -24.02
N VAL A 426 21.23 35.11 -23.70
CA VAL A 426 20.39 35.79 -24.69
C VAL A 426 21.32 36.51 -25.66
N ALA A 427 21.57 35.85 -26.80
CA ALA A 427 22.40 36.34 -27.88
C ALA A 427 21.67 37.47 -28.62
N LYS A 428 21.64 38.64 -27.99
CA LYS A 428 21.28 39.90 -28.63
C LYS A 428 22.17 40.07 -29.88
N ASP A 429 21.55 40.56 -30.95
CA ASP A 429 22.18 41.13 -32.17
C ASP A 429 22.48 40.22 -33.39
N GLN A 430 22.13 38.93 -33.42
CA GLN A 430 22.25 38.12 -34.66
C GLN A 430 20.96 37.90 -35.50
N PRO A 431 19.80 37.48 -34.95
CA PRO A 431 18.61 37.28 -35.79
C PRO A 431 18.08 38.60 -36.38
N ASP A 432 18.01 39.66 -35.57
CA ASP A 432 17.39 40.94 -35.96
C ASP A 432 18.09 41.61 -37.13
N ARG A 433 19.40 41.43 -37.30
CA ARG A 433 20.15 42.03 -38.42
C ARG A 433 19.80 41.37 -39.75
N GLU A 434 19.63 40.05 -39.78
CA GLU A 434 19.19 39.36 -40.99
C GLU A 434 17.72 39.63 -41.31
N PHE A 435 16.85 39.63 -40.30
CA PHE A 435 15.44 39.98 -40.48
C PHE A 435 15.28 41.44 -40.92
N ALA A 436 16.01 42.40 -40.35
CA ALA A 436 16.02 43.79 -40.79
C ALA A 436 16.55 43.96 -42.21
N TYR A 437 17.57 43.19 -42.63
CA TYR A 437 18.05 43.20 -44.00
C TYR A 437 16.99 42.66 -44.98
N LYS A 438 16.39 41.49 -44.67
CA LYS A 438 15.30 40.88 -45.46
C LYS A 438 14.08 41.82 -45.55
N LEU A 439 13.71 42.48 -44.46
CA LEU A 439 12.62 43.46 -44.41
C LEU A 439 12.94 44.73 -45.22
N LYS A 440 14.20 45.18 -45.21
CA LYS A 440 14.67 46.30 -46.04
C LYS A 440 14.62 45.95 -47.53
N THR A 441 15.12 44.78 -47.93
CA THR A 441 15.03 44.33 -49.34
C THR A 441 13.59 44.15 -49.79
N LEU A 442 12.68 43.68 -48.93
CA LEU A 442 11.26 43.53 -49.25
C LEU A 442 10.59 44.90 -49.44
N ARG A 443 10.90 45.90 -48.61
CA ARG A 443 10.45 47.30 -48.79
C ARG A 443 11.01 47.95 -50.05
N GLU A 444 12.25 47.64 -50.42
CA GLU A 444 12.89 48.10 -51.66
C GLU A 444 12.17 47.52 -52.88
N HIS A 445 11.95 46.20 -52.89
CA HIS A 445 11.29 45.48 -53.99
C HIS A 445 9.81 45.87 -54.13
N LEU A 446 9.10 46.17 -53.03
CA LEU A 446 7.75 46.75 -53.08
C LEU A 446 7.75 48.18 -53.65
N ARG A 447 8.77 48.99 -53.35
CA ARG A 447 8.91 50.33 -53.92
C ARG A 447 9.15 50.26 -55.42
N GLU A 448 10.01 49.34 -55.86
CA GLU A 448 10.29 49.05 -57.27
C GLU A 448 9.02 48.57 -57.99
N ILE A 449 8.27 47.62 -57.43
CA ILE A 449 6.96 47.20 -57.97
C ILE A 449 5.97 48.37 -58.07
N HIS A 450 5.89 49.26 -57.07
CA HIS A 450 5.02 50.43 -57.13
C HIS A 450 5.48 51.46 -58.16
N GLU A 451 6.77 51.58 -58.42
CA GLU A 451 7.36 52.46 -59.44
C GLU A 451 7.20 51.88 -60.85
N GLU A 452 7.30 50.55 -61.01
CA GLU A 452 6.89 49.81 -62.21
C GLU A 452 5.37 49.90 -62.47
N GLU A 453 4.51 49.76 -61.45
CA GLU A 453 3.07 49.97 -61.61
C GLU A 453 2.73 51.41 -62.00
N LYS A 454 3.45 52.39 -61.44
CA LYS A 454 3.25 53.81 -61.75
C LYS A 454 3.67 54.13 -63.18
N SER A 455 4.88 53.72 -63.59
CA SER A 455 5.33 53.84 -64.98
C SER A 455 4.43 53.07 -65.95
N GLN A 456 3.97 51.85 -65.61
CA GLN A 456 2.97 51.13 -66.41
C GLN A 456 1.58 51.80 -66.45
N ARG A 457 1.21 52.63 -65.47
CA ARG A 457 -0.01 53.46 -65.53
C ARG A 457 0.19 54.65 -66.46
N ASP A 458 1.35 55.31 -66.39
CA ASP A 458 1.69 56.47 -67.21
C ASP A 458 1.93 56.06 -68.69
N ASP A 459 2.52 54.89 -68.94
CA ASP A 459 2.80 54.32 -70.28
C ASP A 459 1.59 53.61 -70.95
N LYS A 460 0.39 53.67 -70.36
CA LYS A 460 -0.85 53.11 -70.96
C LYS A 460 -1.78 54.22 -71.48
N PRO A 461 -1.48 54.87 -72.64
CA PRO A 461 -2.30 55.92 -73.25
C PRO A 461 -3.68 55.43 -73.73
N GLY A 462 -3.95 54.12 -73.64
CA GLY A 462 -5.23 53.51 -73.98
C GLY A 462 -6.31 53.59 -72.90
N THR A 463 -5.97 53.84 -71.63
CA THR A 463 -6.92 53.80 -70.50
C THR A 463 -7.89 54.99 -70.47
N LEU A 464 -9.09 54.78 -69.91
CA LEU A 464 -10.15 55.80 -69.87
C LEU A 464 -9.70 57.10 -69.18
N MET A 465 -8.95 57.01 -68.08
CA MET A 465 -8.41 58.19 -67.40
C MET A 465 -7.41 58.99 -68.26
N GLY A 466 -6.55 58.33 -69.03
CA GLY A 466 -5.65 59.03 -69.97
C GLY A 466 -6.42 59.78 -71.07
N ARG A 467 -7.52 59.21 -71.56
CA ARG A 467 -8.41 59.88 -72.53
C ARG A 467 -9.16 61.06 -71.91
N ILE A 468 -9.62 60.92 -70.66
CA ILE A 468 -10.24 62.01 -69.90
C ILE A 468 -9.23 63.13 -69.64
N SER A 469 -8.00 62.82 -69.24
CA SER A 469 -6.94 63.82 -69.01
C SER A 469 -6.57 64.59 -70.29
N ASN A 470 -6.48 63.91 -71.44
CA ASN A 470 -6.25 64.57 -72.73
C ASN A 470 -7.45 65.43 -73.19
N LEU A 471 -8.69 65.03 -72.88
CA LEU A 471 -9.87 65.87 -73.09
C LEU A 471 -9.82 67.13 -72.20
N TRP A 472 -9.44 66.99 -70.94
CA TRP A 472 -9.27 68.14 -70.02
C TRP A 472 -8.15 69.09 -70.45
N LYS A 473 -6.99 68.59 -70.90
CA LYS A 473 -5.94 69.44 -71.48
C LYS A 473 -6.45 70.22 -72.70
N ARG A 474 -7.14 69.55 -73.62
CA ARG A 474 -7.64 70.17 -74.85
C ARG A 474 -8.78 71.18 -74.60
N VAL A 475 -9.57 71.01 -73.55
CA VAL A 475 -10.55 72.02 -73.10
C VAL A 475 -9.87 73.22 -72.42
N GLY A 476 -8.68 73.04 -71.85
CA GLY A 476 -7.87 74.11 -71.27
C GLY A 476 -7.14 74.99 -72.31
N ASP A 477 -6.85 74.47 -73.50
CA ASP A 477 -6.17 75.21 -74.58
C ASP A 477 -7.13 75.98 -75.53
N GLU A 478 -8.46 75.88 -75.34
CA GLU A 478 -9.48 76.59 -76.13
C GLU A 478 -10.19 77.74 -75.35
N TYR A 479 -9.60 78.23 -74.25
CA TYR A 479 -10.11 79.35 -73.42
C TYR A 479 -9.07 80.45 -73.13
#